data_AF-A0A5M8PQM5-F1
#
_entry.id   AF-A0A5M8PQM5-F1
#
_cell.length_a   1.000
_cell.length_b   1.000
_cell.length_c   1.000
_cell.angle_alpha   90.00
_cell.angle_beta   90.00
_cell.angle_gamma   90.00
#
_symmetry.space_group_name_H-M   'P 1'
#
loop_
_entity.id
_entity.type
_entity.pdbx_description
1 polymer ?
#
loop_
_entity_poly.entity_id
_entity_poly.type
_entity_poly.pdbx_seq_one_letter_code
_entity_poly.pdbx_strand_id
1 'polypeptide(L)'
;MLGKRKTASVAPPPKRRKKAPAIDEISFDFSAREDYLTGFHKRKLQRIKHAQEEAAKKERQERIAARKRLREGRKEDLEKHVEAVNLALREADGILETPETEDDSTAQDEWDGIVEVLEVDHEEEYVDEDRHTTVTVEAVDVTKDGLLKVAVEKEDDDESDDGPEYRNTSTTGKTGPDARNPSSGKRVWTKERPGGPKKKKKKFRYESKAERKVTRHKERSGSRAKAKTRKE
;
A
#
# COMPACT_ATOMS: atom_id res chain seq x y z
N MET A 1 -32.33 53.04 9.50
CA MET A 1 -31.46 52.69 8.36
C MET A 1 -31.43 51.18 8.21
N LEU A 2 -32.07 50.61 7.20
CA LEU A 2 -32.09 49.15 6.98
C LEU A 2 -31.06 48.78 5.91
N GLY A 3 -30.08 47.98 6.30
CA GLY A 3 -28.98 47.51 5.46
C GLY A 3 -29.46 46.63 4.30
N LYS A 4 -29.01 46.96 3.10
CA LYS A 4 -29.24 46.20 1.86
C LYS A 4 -28.46 44.88 1.94
N ARG A 5 -29.17 43.75 1.98
CA ARG A 5 -28.58 42.41 1.91
C ARG A 5 -28.08 42.15 0.49
N LYS A 6 -26.79 41.83 0.33
CA LYS A 6 -26.18 41.44 -0.94
C LYS A 6 -26.83 40.13 -1.42
N THR A 7 -27.50 40.16 -2.57
CA THR A 7 -28.02 38.96 -3.25
C THR A 7 -26.85 38.14 -3.77
N ALA A 8 -26.77 36.87 -3.38
CA ALA A 8 -25.75 35.94 -3.87
C ALA A 8 -25.75 35.91 -5.40
N SER A 9 -24.58 36.19 -6.00
CA SER A 9 -24.36 36.08 -7.44
C SER A 9 -24.65 34.65 -7.89
N VAL A 10 -25.70 34.48 -8.70
CA VAL A 10 -26.05 33.23 -9.37
C VAL A 10 -24.82 32.75 -10.14
N ALA A 11 -24.26 31.62 -9.72
CA ALA A 11 -23.15 31.00 -10.43
C ALA A 11 -23.57 30.73 -11.89
N PRO A 12 -22.72 31.03 -12.89
CA PRO A 12 -23.07 30.82 -14.28
C PRO A 12 -23.39 29.34 -14.54
N PRO A 13 -24.39 29.04 -15.39
CA PRO A 13 -24.81 27.67 -15.65
C PRO A 13 -23.63 26.85 -16.17
N PRO A 14 -23.47 25.58 -15.74
CA PRO A 14 -22.34 24.77 -16.13
C PRO A 14 -22.30 24.61 -17.64
N LYS A 15 -21.18 24.99 -18.26
CA LYS A 15 -20.94 24.86 -19.70
C LYS A 15 -21.20 23.42 -20.12
N ARG A 16 -22.14 23.23 -21.05
CA ARG A 16 -22.48 21.91 -21.62
C ARG A 16 -21.20 21.32 -22.22
N ARG A 17 -20.82 20.12 -21.75
CA ARG A 17 -19.65 19.39 -22.27
C ARG A 17 -19.82 19.24 -23.78
N LYS A 18 -18.79 19.62 -24.56
CA LYS A 18 -18.75 19.40 -26.01
C LYS A 18 -18.96 17.91 -26.25
N LYS A 19 -20.03 17.56 -26.98
CA LYS A 19 -20.26 16.17 -27.39
C LYS A 19 -19.15 15.79 -28.37
N ALA A 20 -18.60 14.59 -28.21
CA ALA A 20 -17.70 14.04 -29.21
C ALA A 20 -18.39 14.07 -30.60
N PRO A 21 -17.63 14.24 -31.70
CA PRO A 21 -18.21 14.24 -33.04
C PRO A 21 -19.04 12.96 -33.22
N ALA A 22 -20.24 13.14 -33.77
CA ALA A 22 -21.07 12.01 -34.15
C ALA A 22 -20.33 11.25 -35.26
N ILE A 23 -20.19 9.95 -35.10
CA ILE A 23 -19.60 9.10 -36.13
C ILE A 23 -20.69 8.90 -37.18
N ASP A 24 -20.46 9.35 -38.41
CA ASP A 24 -21.47 9.36 -39.47
C ASP A 24 -21.81 7.95 -39.97
N GLU A 25 -20.84 7.02 -39.94
CA GLU A 25 -21.01 5.64 -40.41
C GLU A 25 -20.32 4.64 -39.47
N ILE A 26 -21.06 3.61 -39.03
CA ILE A 26 -20.55 2.53 -38.19
C ILE A 26 -20.38 1.28 -39.05
N SER A 27 -19.16 0.97 -39.45
CA SER A 27 -18.85 -0.28 -40.15
C SER A 27 -18.83 -1.45 -39.15
N PHE A 28 -19.68 -2.46 -39.38
CA PHE A 28 -19.65 -3.70 -38.60
C PHE A 28 -18.85 -4.77 -39.31
N ASP A 29 -17.72 -5.15 -38.74
CA ASP A 29 -16.96 -6.32 -39.16
C ASP A 29 -17.53 -7.58 -38.50
N PHE A 30 -18.13 -8.45 -39.31
CA PHE A 30 -18.72 -9.70 -38.85
C PHE A 30 -17.66 -10.66 -38.29
N SER A 31 -16.44 -10.65 -38.82
CA SER A 31 -15.35 -11.52 -38.35
C SER A 31 -14.90 -11.12 -36.94
N ALA A 32 -14.67 -9.82 -36.71
CA ALA A 32 -14.37 -9.28 -35.40
C ALA A 32 -15.52 -9.52 -34.39
N ARG A 33 -16.77 -9.51 -34.86
CA ARG A 33 -17.93 -9.85 -34.03
C ARG A 33 -17.93 -11.32 -33.63
N GLU A 34 -17.63 -12.24 -34.54
CA GLU A 34 -17.54 -13.67 -34.25
C GLU A 34 -16.42 -13.98 -33.27
N ASP A 35 -15.24 -13.37 -33.45
CA ASP A 35 -14.13 -13.44 -32.48
C ASP A 35 -14.51 -12.83 -31.13
N TYR A 36 -15.29 -11.75 -31.13
CA TYR A 36 -15.85 -11.16 -29.93
C TYR A 36 -16.95 -12.04 -29.31
N LEU A 37 -17.69 -12.86 -30.04
CA LEU A 37 -18.68 -13.73 -29.41
C LEU A 37 -18.05 -15.02 -28.88
N THR A 38 -17.05 -15.56 -29.55
CA THR A 38 -16.41 -16.83 -29.15
C THR A 38 -15.23 -16.63 -28.20
N GLY A 39 -14.50 -15.52 -28.30
CA GLY A 39 -13.26 -15.23 -27.57
C GLY A 39 -13.41 -14.70 -26.14
N PHE A 40 -14.41 -15.13 -25.36
CA PHE A 40 -14.66 -14.59 -24.01
C PHE A 40 -13.44 -14.67 -23.09
N HIS A 41 -12.70 -15.78 -23.14
CA HIS A 41 -11.48 -15.95 -22.36
C HIS A 41 -10.39 -14.96 -22.79
N LYS A 42 -10.19 -14.78 -24.09
CA LYS A 42 -9.26 -13.78 -24.65
C LYS A 42 -9.59 -12.38 -24.15
N ARG A 43 -10.87 -11.97 -24.15
CA ARG A 43 -11.30 -10.67 -23.61
C ARG A 43 -11.15 -10.54 -22.11
N LYS A 44 -11.37 -11.61 -21.37
CA LYS A 44 -11.15 -11.61 -19.92
C LYS A 44 -9.67 -11.35 -19.62
N LEU A 45 -8.77 -12.05 -20.31
CA LEU A 45 -7.33 -11.83 -20.20
C LEU A 45 -6.93 -10.42 -20.66
N GLN A 46 -7.47 -9.93 -21.78
CA GLN A 46 -7.21 -8.56 -22.24
C GLN A 46 -7.65 -7.51 -21.24
N ARG A 47 -8.82 -7.67 -20.60
CA ARG A 47 -9.27 -6.75 -19.54
C ARG A 47 -8.35 -6.78 -18.33
N ILE A 48 -7.90 -7.97 -17.92
CA ILE A 48 -6.94 -8.10 -16.81
C ILE A 48 -5.61 -7.43 -17.17
N LYS A 49 -5.08 -7.69 -18.37
CA LYS A 49 -3.85 -7.07 -18.87
C LYS A 49 -3.98 -5.54 -18.96
N HIS A 50 -5.08 -5.04 -19.52
CA HIS A 50 -5.33 -3.61 -19.60
C HIS A 50 -5.37 -2.95 -18.21
N ALA A 51 -6.05 -3.58 -17.25
CA ALA A 51 -6.08 -3.08 -15.87
C ALA A 51 -4.67 -3.08 -15.23
N GLN A 52 -3.86 -4.10 -15.50
CA GLN A 52 -2.46 -4.17 -15.05
C GLN A 52 -1.61 -3.07 -15.71
N GLU A 53 -1.75 -2.86 -17.02
CA GLU A 53 -1.03 -1.83 -17.77
C GLU A 53 -1.41 -0.41 -17.32
N GLU A 54 -2.70 -0.15 -17.06
CA GLU A 54 -3.15 1.13 -16.52
C GLU A 54 -2.61 1.37 -15.10
N ALA A 55 -2.59 0.34 -14.25
CA ALA A 55 -1.99 0.43 -12.92
C ALA A 55 -0.49 0.73 -13.00
N ALA A 56 0.25 0.02 -13.86
CA ALA A 56 1.67 0.25 -14.07
C ALA A 56 1.97 1.64 -14.66
N LYS A 57 1.13 2.13 -15.58
CA LYS A 57 1.25 3.50 -16.12
C LYS A 57 1.05 4.54 -15.03
N LYS A 58 0.04 4.37 -14.16
CA LYS A 58 -0.22 5.28 -13.03
C LYS A 58 0.93 5.25 -12.02
N GLU A 59 1.39 4.07 -11.62
CA GLU A 59 2.53 3.91 -10.71
C GLU A 59 3.79 4.62 -11.24
N ARG A 60 4.09 4.46 -12.54
CA ARG A 60 5.22 5.14 -13.17
C ARG A 60 5.07 6.66 -13.13
N GLN A 61 3.87 7.18 -13.43
CA GLN A 61 3.58 8.61 -13.38
C GLN A 61 3.71 9.16 -11.95
N GLU A 62 3.18 8.43 -10.96
CA GLU A 62 3.27 8.78 -9.54
C GLU A 62 4.73 8.76 -9.07
N ARG A 63 5.53 7.77 -9.47
CA ARG A 63 6.96 7.71 -9.15
C ARG A 63 7.74 8.89 -9.74
N ILE A 64 7.43 9.27 -10.98
CA ILE A 64 8.06 10.44 -11.63
C ILE A 64 7.65 11.72 -10.91
N ALA A 65 6.36 11.88 -10.59
CA ALA A 65 5.85 13.04 -9.86
C ALA A 65 6.47 13.14 -8.46
N ALA A 66 6.59 12.04 -7.73
CA ALA A 66 7.24 12.00 -6.42
C ALA A 66 8.72 12.40 -6.50
N ARG A 67 9.46 11.87 -7.48
CA ARG A 67 10.85 12.28 -7.72
C ARG A 67 10.97 13.76 -8.07
N LYS A 68 10.05 14.29 -8.87
CA LYS A 68 10.02 15.71 -9.20
C LYS A 68 9.79 16.57 -7.95
N ARG A 69 8.81 16.20 -7.11
CA ARG A 69 8.55 16.87 -5.82
C ARG A 69 9.78 16.85 -4.89
N LEU A 70 10.50 15.73 -4.80
CA LEU A 70 11.72 15.66 -4.00
C LEU A 70 12.83 16.58 -4.54
N ARG A 71 12.97 16.70 -5.86
CA ARG A 71 13.93 17.61 -6.48
C ARG A 71 13.56 19.07 -6.27
N GLU A 72 12.27 19.39 -6.41
CA GLU A 72 11.73 20.72 -6.14
C GLU A 72 11.94 21.10 -4.67
N GLY A 73 11.59 20.21 -3.72
CA GLY A 73 11.84 20.44 -2.29
C GLY A 73 13.32 20.70 -1.98
N ARG A 74 14.24 19.87 -2.49
CA ARG A 74 15.69 20.10 -2.32
C ARG A 74 16.14 21.44 -2.92
N LYS A 75 15.54 21.85 -4.04
CA LYS A 75 15.88 23.13 -4.67
C LYS A 75 15.38 24.30 -3.81
N GLU A 76 14.15 24.23 -3.31
CA GLU A 76 13.58 25.24 -2.42
C GLU A 76 14.38 25.34 -1.11
N ASP A 77 14.82 24.21 -0.55
CA ASP A 77 15.64 24.20 0.68
C ASP A 77 17.02 24.84 0.44
N LEU A 78 17.64 24.57 -0.71
CA LEU A 78 18.88 25.23 -1.12
C LEU A 78 18.69 26.74 -1.34
N GLU A 79 17.59 27.15 -1.99
CA GLU A 79 17.26 28.57 -2.20
C GLU A 79 17.08 29.29 -0.86
N LYS A 80 16.28 28.73 0.05
CA LYS A 80 16.11 29.27 1.41
C LYS A 80 17.42 29.34 2.19
N HIS A 81 18.28 28.33 2.06
CA HIS A 81 19.57 28.34 2.74
C HIS A 81 20.48 29.44 2.18
N VAL A 82 20.54 29.60 0.85
CA VAL A 82 21.30 30.70 0.23
C VAL A 82 20.73 32.06 0.63
N GLU A 83 19.41 32.22 0.66
CA GLU A 83 18.76 33.44 1.16
C GLU A 83 19.12 33.72 2.62
N ALA A 84 19.11 32.70 3.49
CA ALA A 84 19.49 32.82 4.90
C ALA A 84 20.97 33.22 5.07
N VAL A 85 21.88 32.60 4.31
CA VAL A 85 23.31 32.96 4.34
C VAL A 85 23.52 34.38 3.81
N ASN A 86 22.87 34.76 2.71
CA ASN A 86 22.96 36.11 2.18
C ASN A 86 22.40 37.15 3.16
N LEU A 87 21.36 36.80 3.92
CA LEU A 87 20.81 37.66 4.97
C LEU A 87 21.80 37.82 6.12
N ALA A 88 22.40 36.74 6.61
CA ALA A 88 23.43 36.77 7.64
C ALA A 88 24.67 37.58 7.21
N LEU A 89 25.10 37.47 5.94
CA LEU A 89 26.17 38.29 5.40
C LEU A 89 25.79 39.78 5.32
N ARG A 90 24.56 40.11 4.93
CA ARG A 90 24.08 41.50 4.91
C ARG A 90 23.94 42.11 6.31
N GLU A 91 23.58 41.29 7.28
CA GLU A 91 23.53 41.65 8.70
C GLU A 91 24.94 41.91 9.23
N ALA A 92 25.91 41.04 8.91
CA ALA A 92 27.32 41.23 9.27
C ALA A 92 27.98 42.43 8.58
N ASP A 93 27.60 42.72 7.32
CA ASP A 93 28.06 43.89 6.57
C ASP A 93 27.41 45.20 7.05
N GLY A 94 26.46 45.15 7.99
CA GLY A 94 25.82 46.33 8.60
C GLY A 94 24.87 47.09 7.67
N ILE A 95 24.44 46.48 6.57
CA ILE A 95 23.58 47.12 5.54
C ILE A 95 22.08 46.89 5.83
N LEU A 96 21.75 45.89 6.64
CA LEU A 96 20.37 45.60 7.06
C LEU A 96 20.13 46.19 8.47
N GLU A 97 19.61 47.42 8.54
CA GLU A 97 19.15 48.03 9.79
C GLU A 97 17.89 47.28 10.26
N THR A 98 18.05 46.38 11.23
CA THR A 98 16.98 45.65 11.89
C THR A 98 16.19 46.63 12.78
N PRO A 99 14.84 46.62 12.78
CA PRO A 99 14.09 47.37 13.78
C PRO A 99 14.39 46.75 15.15
N GLU A 100 15.04 47.55 16.01
CA GLU A 100 15.49 47.19 17.33
C GLU A 100 14.46 46.39 18.11
N THR A 101 14.82 45.16 18.45
CA THR A 101 14.38 44.55 19.70
C THR A 101 15.65 44.44 20.52
N GLU A 102 15.82 45.40 21.43
CA GLU A 102 16.82 45.35 22.48
C GLU A 102 16.64 44.05 23.28
N ASP A 103 17.59 43.12 23.14
CA ASP A 103 17.96 42.25 24.24
C ASP A 103 19.49 42.13 24.24
N ASP A 104 20.07 43.00 25.06
CA ASP A 104 21.47 43.04 25.45
C ASP A 104 21.81 41.76 26.23
N SER A 105 22.54 40.85 25.60
CA SER A 105 23.36 39.88 26.30
C SER A 105 24.62 39.60 25.49
N THR A 106 25.55 40.55 25.56
CA THR A 106 26.96 40.33 25.21
C THR A 106 27.57 39.28 26.16
N ALA A 107 27.38 38.00 25.84
CA ALA A 107 28.22 36.91 26.32
C ALA A 107 29.22 36.59 25.20
N GLN A 108 30.44 37.08 25.39
CA GLN A 108 31.62 36.73 24.62
C GLN A 108 31.90 35.23 24.85
N ASP A 109 31.26 34.36 24.08
CA ASP A 109 31.62 32.95 23.96
C ASP A 109 32.89 32.86 23.10
N GLU A 110 34.00 33.16 23.78
CA GLU A 110 35.36 32.87 23.37
C GLU A 110 35.43 31.36 23.05
N TRP A 111 35.70 31.05 21.78
CA TRP A 111 35.76 29.69 21.25
C TRP A 111 36.74 28.84 22.06
N ASP A 112 36.22 28.07 23.02
CA ASP A 112 36.97 27.09 23.79
C ASP A 112 37.37 25.97 22.81
N GLY A 113 38.66 25.93 22.48
CA GLY A 113 39.22 25.09 21.43
C GLY A 113 38.80 23.64 21.61
N ILE A 114 38.65 22.93 20.48
CA ILE A 114 38.22 21.53 20.37
C ILE A 114 38.78 20.71 21.54
N VAL A 115 37.93 20.44 22.53
CA VAL A 115 38.22 19.45 23.56
C VAL A 115 38.32 18.14 22.82
N GLU A 116 39.52 17.54 22.81
CA GLU A 116 39.76 16.20 22.28
C GLU A 116 38.99 15.22 23.16
N VAL A 117 37.71 15.02 22.80
CA VAL A 117 36.86 14.00 23.37
C VAL A 117 37.50 12.68 22.98
N LEU A 118 38.05 11.99 23.98
CA LEU A 118 38.52 10.60 23.89
C LEU A 118 37.56 9.82 22.99
N GLU A 119 38.11 9.10 22.01
CA GLU A 119 37.37 8.26 21.06
C GLU A 119 36.32 7.43 21.80
N VAL A 120 35.09 7.93 21.84
CA VAL A 120 33.93 7.14 22.21
C VAL A 120 33.68 6.30 20.96
N ASP A 121 33.92 5.00 21.04
CA ASP A 121 33.47 4.05 20.03
C ASP A 121 31.96 4.25 19.84
N HIS A 122 31.60 5.01 18.80
CA HIS A 122 30.22 5.18 18.37
C HIS A 122 29.78 3.92 17.60
N GLU A 123 29.84 2.77 18.27
CA GLU A 123 28.99 1.63 17.95
C GLU A 123 27.58 2.00 18.41
N GLU A 124 26.90 2.84 17.62
CA GLU A 124 25.46 3.10 17.79
C GLU A 124 24.69 1.81 17.47
N GLU A 125 24.60 0.93 18.47
CA GLU A 125 23.60 -0.12 18.54
C GLU A 125 22.21 0.53 18.53
N TYR A 126 21.59 0.59 17.34
CA TYR A 126 20.15 0.82 17.24
C TYR A 126 19.41 -0.40 17.80
N VAL A 127 19.11 -0.35 19.11
CA VAL A 127 18.16 -1.28 19.73
C VAL A 127 16.75 -0.82 19.39
N ASP A 128 16.21 -1.30 18.27
CA ASP A 128 14.75 -1.37 18.08
C ASP A 128 14.22 -2.47 19.02
N GLU A 129 14.03 -2.11 20.29
CA GLU A 129 13.70 -2.98 21.44
C GLU A 129 12.38 -3.77 21.28
N ASP A 130 11.64 -3.57 20.18
CA ASP A 130 10.33 -4.17 19.94
C ASP A 130 10.19 -5.00 18.64
N ARG A 131 11.26 -5.26 17.88
CA ARG A 131 11.25 -6.25 16.76
C ARG A 131 12.58 -6.98 16.55
N HIS A 132 12.84 -7.97 17.39
CA HIS A 132 13.89 -8.97 17.13
C HIS A 132 13.47 -9.91 16.00
N THR A 133 13.85 -9.61 14.75
CA THR A 133 13.98 -10.63 13.71
C THR A 133 15.46 -10.94 13.56
N THR A 134 15.93 -12.02 14.18
CA THR A 134 17.30 -12.50 13.97
C THR A 134 17.42 -13.04 12.55
N VAL A 135 18.36 -12.49 11.77
CA VAL A 135 18.70 -13.00 10.44
C VAL A 135 19.82 -14.02 10.61
N THR A 136 19.49 -15.30 10.44
CA THR A 136 20.48 -16.39 10.42
C THR A 136 20.98 -16.59 9.00
N VAL A 137 22.29 -16.43 8.77
CA VAL A 137 22.93 -16.75 7.49
C VAL A 137 23.30 -18.24 7.49
N GLU A 138 22.56 -19.04 6.74
CA GLU A 138 22.88 -20.46 6.51
C GLU A 138 23.57 -20.59 5.15
N ALA A 139 24.63 -21.40 5.07
CA ALA A 139 25.26 -21.73 3.79
C ALA A 139 24.30 -22.62 2.98
N VAL A 140 23.99 -22.19 1.75
CA VAL A 140 23.09 -22.90 0.84
C VAL A 140 23.79 -23.08 -0.49
N ASP A 141 23.85 -24.31 -0.99
CA ASP A 141 24.40 -24.58 -2.31
C ASP A 141 23.33 -24.40 -3.38
N VAL A 142 23.65 -23.60 -4.40
CA VAL A 142 22.75 -23.29 -5.51
C VAL A 142 23.01 -24.27 -6.65
N THR A 143 22.16 -25.28 -6.77
CA THR A 143 22.19 -26.22 -7.89
C THR A 143 21.07 -25.91 -8.90
N LYS A 144 21.16 -26.47 -10.11
CA LYS A 144 20.16 -26.25 -11.18
C LYS A 144 18.73 -26.65 -10.77
N ASP A 145 18.60 -27.54 -9.79
CA ASP A 145 17.33 -28.04 -9.25
C ASP A 145 16.84 -27.28 -8.00
N GLY A 146 17.62 -26.32 -7.47
CA GLY A 146 17.19 -25.42 -6.40
C GLY A 146 18.24 -25.13 -5.32
N LEU A 147 17.80 -24.38 -4.30
CA LEU A 147 18.56 -24.05 -3.09
C LEU A 147 18.50 -25.23 -2.11
N LEU A 148 19.61 -25.93 -1.93
CA LEU A 148 19.74 -27.05 -1.00
C LEU A 148 20.43 -26.58 0.28
N LYS A 149 19.74 -26.74 1.42
CA LYS A 149 20.32 -26.48 2.74
C LYS A 149 21.29 -27.61 3.09
N VAL A 150 22.58 -27.31 3.15
CA VAL A 150 23.58 -28.27 3.60
C VAL A 150 23.40 -28.43 5.11
N ALA A 151 22.83 -29.56 5.53
CA ALA A 151 22.85 -29.94 6.94
C ALA A 151 24.31 -30.20 7.30
N VAL A 152 24.89 -29.37 8.17
CA VAL A 152 26.17 -29.68 8.81
C VAL A 152 25.90 -30.91 9.67
N GLU A 153 26.24 -32.06 9.13
CA GLU A 153 26.17 -33.35 9.81
C GLU A 153 27.11 -33.28 11.02
N LYS A 154 26.53 -33.41 12.22
CA LYS A 154 27.27 -33.98 13.33
C LYS A 154 27.43 -35.45 12.99
N GLU A 155 28.67 -35.83 12.74
CA GLU A 155 29.13 -37.22 12.66
C GLU A 155 28.61 -37.98 13.87
N ASP A 156 27.76 -38.98 13.65
CA ASP A 156 27.70 -40.19 14.45
C ASP A 156 27.16 -41.31 13.54
N ASP A 157 28.07 -42.25 13.29
CA ASP A 157 28.00 -43.56 12.63
C ASP A 157 26.73 -44.36 12.98
N ASP A 158 26.01 -44.90 11.99
CA ASP A 158 25.69 -46.35 11.93
C ASP A 158 25.00 -46.75 10.61
N GLU A 159 25.42 -47.91 10.10
CA GLU A 159 25.05 -48.56 8.84
C GLU A 159 23.62 -49.12 8.83
N SER A 160 22.95 -49.08 7.65
CA SER A 160 22.41 -50.28 6.97
C SER A 160 21.44 -49.93 5.82
N ASP A 161 21.89 -50.20 4.59
CA ASP A 161 21.28 -51.02 3.53
C ASP A 161 19.75 -51.24 3.51
N ASP A 162 19.07 -50.84 2.42
CA ASP A 162 18.49 -51.73 1.38
C ASP A 162 17.53 -50.93 0.45
N GLY A 163 17.41 -51.39 -0.80
CA GLY A 163 16.93 -50.68 -1.98
C GLY A 163 15.41 -50.65 -2.25
N PRO A 164 15.00 -50.25 -3.48
CA PRO A 164 13.71 -49.63 -3.75
C PRO A 164 12.65 -50.58 -4.34
N GLU A 165 11.39 -50.45 -3.93
CA GLU A 165 10.26 -51.07 -4.64
C GLU A 165 9.17 -50.09 -5.08
N TYR A 166 8.89 -50.18 -6.38
CA TYR A 166 7.84 -49.54 -7.13
C TYR A 166 6.57 -50.41 -7.07
N ARG A 167 5.46 -49.91 -6.50
CA ARG A 167 4.13 -50.47 -6.82
C ARG A 167 2.96 -49.50 -6.69
N ASN A 168 2.52 -49.10 -7.86
CA ASN A 168 1.18 -48.71 -8.26
C ASN A 168 0.07 -49.68 -7.80
N THR A 169 -0.95 -49.21 -7.08
CA THR A 169 -2.31 -49.75 -7.17
C THR A 169 -3.36 -48.63 -7.15
N SER A 170 -4.25 -48.70 -8.13
CA SER A 170 -5.40 -47.83 -8.34
C SER A 170 -6.65 -48.45 -7.71
N THR A 171 -7.43 -47.71 -6.92
CA THR A 171 -8.90 -47.88 -6.84
C THR A 171 -9.61 -46.62 -6.29
N THR A 172 -10.27 -45.95 -7.23
CA THR A 172 -11.45 -45.07 -7.15
C THR A 172 -12.23 -44.92 -5.83
N GLY A 173 -12.45 -43.66 -5.42
CA GLY A 173 -13.53 -43.24 -4.50
C GLY A 173 -13.53 -41.74 -4.18
N LYS A 174 -14.37 -40.97 -4.90
CA LYS A 174 -14.78 -39.55 -4.72
C LYS A 174 -14.54 -38.96 -3.31
N THR A 175 -13.91 -37.78 -3.13
CA THR A 175 -14.56 -36.46 -3.17
C THR A 175 -13.55 -35.34 -2.80
N GLY A 176 -13.55 -34.23 -3.57
CA GLY A 176 -13.39 -32.84 -3.08
C GLY A 176 -12.06 -32.34 -2.46
N PRO A 177 -11.44 -31.25 -2.98
CA PRO A 177 -10.15 -30.74 -2.52
C PRO A 177 -10.30 -29.75 -1.36
N ASP A 178 -9.43 -29.85 -0.35
CA ASP A 178 -8.68 -28.75 0.32
C ASP A 178 -8.25 -29.19 1.73
N ALA A 179 -6.97 -29.53 1.89
CA ALA A 179 -6.33 -29.53 3.20
C ALA A 179 -4.84 -29.17 3.04
N ARG A 180 -4.59 -27.86 2.94
CA ARG A 180 -3.28 -27.26 3.19
C ARG A 180 -2.91 -27.45 4.67
N ASN A 181 -1.77 -28.10 4.87
CA ASN A 181 -0.77 -27.95 5.95
C ASN A 181 -1.22 -27.94 7.43
N PRO A 182 -0.76 -28.91 8.27
CA PRO A 182 -1.05 -28.98 9.70
C PRO A 182 0.03 -28.25 10.53
N SER A 183 -0.21 -27.00 10.95
CA SER A 183 0.70 -26.31 11.88
C SER A 183 -0.03 -25.50 12.97
N SER A 184 -1.06 -26.07 13.57
CA SER A 184 -1.49 -25.62 14.90
C SER A 184 -1.97 -26.83 15.69
N GLY A 185 -1.10 -27.32 16.57
CA GLY A 185 -1.32 -28.49 17.40
C GLY A 185 -2.68 -28.45 18.10
N LYS A 186 -3.30 -29.63 18.21
CA LYS A 186 -4.52 -29.83 18.99
C LYS A 186 -4.21 -29.47 20.44
N ARG A 187 -4.67 -28.30 20.91
CA ARG A 187 -4.53 -27.88 22.31
C ARG A 187 -5.20 -28.90 23.22
N VAL A 188 -4.42 -29.50 24.10
CA VAL A 188 -4.91 -30.38 25.17
C VAL A 188 -5.80 -29.56 26.10
N TRP A 189 -7.02 -30.04 26.35
CA TRP A 189 -7.96 -29.42 27.28
C TRP A 189 -7.57 -29.78 28.71
N THR A 190 -6.80 -28.92 29.37
CA THR A 190 -6.53 -29.02 30.82
C THR A 190 -7.44 -28.08 31.60
N LYS A 191 -7.82 -28.48 32.83
CA LYS A 191 -8.75 -27.75 33.70
C LYS A 191 -8.30 -26.33 34.06
N GLU A 192 -6.99 -26.07 33.95
CA GLU A 192 -6.36 -24.79 34.30
C GLU A 192 -6.25 -23.80 33.13
N ARG A 193 -6.43 -24.23 31.87
CA ARG A 193 -6.42 -23.33 30.70
C ARG A 193 -7.52 -23.74 29.71
N PRO A 194 -8.81 -23.46 30.02
CA PRO A 194 -9.88 -23.76 29.09
C PRO A 194 -9.58 -23.09 27.74
N GLY A 195 -9.68 -23.86 26.66
CA GLY A 195 -9.45 -23.38 25.30
C GLY A 195 -10.34 -22.16 25.04
N GLY A 196 -9.73 -20.98 24.93
CA GLY A 196 -10.45 -19.73 24.68
C GLY A 196 -11.38 -19.83 23.45
N PRO A 197 -12.44 -19.02 23.39
CA PRO A 197 -13.51 -19.18 22.41
C PRO A 197 -12.95 -19.18 20.99
N LYS A 198 -13.20 -20.26 20.25
CA LYS A 198 -12.80 -20.40 18.84
C LYS A 198 -13.32 -19.19 18.06
N LYS A 199 -12.43 -18.46 17.37
CA LYS A 199 -12.82 -17.36 16.48
C LYS A 199 -13.75 -17.95 15.40
N LYS A 200 -15.02 -17.53 15.37
CA LYS A 200 -15.98 -17.98 14.37
C LYS A 200 -15.50 -17.54 12.98
N LYS A 201 -15.55 -18.44 11.99
CA LYS A 201 -15.23 -18.13 10.60
C LYS A 201 -16.03 -16.90 10.16
N LYS A 202 -15.39 -15.91 9.54
CA LYS A 202 -16.08 -14.74 8.98
C LYS A 202 -17.04 -15.24 7.91
N LYS A 203 -18.34 -14.98 8.07
CA LYS A 203 -19.32 -15.28 7.02
C LYS A 203 -19.06 -14.31 5.87
N PHE A 204 -18.62 -14.83 4.71
CA PHE A 204 -18.58 -14.05 3.48
C PHE A 204 -19.99 -13.55 3.19
N ARG A 205 -20.15 -12.24 3.16
CA ARG A 205 -21.39 -11.56 2.75
C ARG A 205 -21.04 -10.69 1.56
N TYR A 206 -21.93 -10.66 0.58
CA TYR A 206 -21.78 -9.85 -0.62
C TYR A 206 -21.71 -8.34 -0.33
N GLU A 207 -22.23 -7.92 0.82
CA GLU A 207 -22.24 -6.53 1.25
C GLU A 207 -21.87 -6.41 2.74
N SER A 208 -21.24 -5.30 3.10
CA SER A 208 -20.99 -4.93 4.49
C SER A 208 -22.31 -4.64 5.24
N LYS A 209 -22.29 -4.69 6.59
CA LYS A 209 -23.49 -4.38 7.41
C LYS A 209 -23.98 -2.94 7.15
N ALA A 210 -23.07 -2.03 6.79
CA ALA A 210 -23.37 -0.65 6.46
C ALA A 210 -24.06 -0.53 5.10
N GLU A 211 -23.50 -1.14 4.05
CA GLU A 211 -24.11 -1.20 2.71
C GLU A 211 -25.53 -1.77 2.74
N ARG A 212 -25.71 -2.90 3.45
CA ARG A 212 -27.03 -3.52 3.64
C ARG A 212 -28.06 -2.59 4.29
N LYS A 213 -27.63 -1.72 5.20
CA LYS A 213 -28.54 -0.74 5.84
C LYS A 213 -28.95 0.34 4.84
N VAL A 214 -28.00 0.81 4.02
CA VAL A 214 -28.25 1.83 2.99
C VAL A 214 -29.19 1.28 1.90
N THR A 215 -28.95 0.06 1.41
CA THR A 215 -29.82 -0.60 0.41
C THR A 215 -31.23 -0.78 0.94
N ARG A 216 -31.37 -1.31 2.17
CA ARG A 216 -32.68 -1.44 2.83
C ARG A 216 -33.40 -0.11 3.02
N HIS A 217 -32.67 0.96 3.37
CA HIS A 217 -33.27 2.29 3.51
C HIS A 217 -33.79 2.81 2.17
N LYS A 218 -33.00 2.64 1.10
CA LYS A 218 -33.35 3.03 -0.27
C LYS A 218 -34.55 2.24 -0.82
N GLU A 219 -34.61 0.95 -0.54
CA GLU A 219 -35.76 0.10 -0.90
C GLU A 219 -37.02 0.54 -0.17
N ARG A 220 -36.94 0.81 1.14
CA ARG A 220 -38.06 1.30 1.94
C ARG A 220 -38.57 2.67 1.49
N SER A 221 -37.67 3.59 1.14
CA SER A 221 -38.07 4.89 0.60
C SER A 221 -38.73 4.75 -0.77
N GLY A 222 -38.18 3.88 -1.63
CA GLY A 222 -38.74 3.62 -2.96
C GLY A 222 -40.09 2.92 -2.92
N SER A 223 -40.27 1.92 -2.06
CA SER A 223 -41.55 1.22 -1.89
C SER A 223 -42.62 2.12 -1.29
N ARG A 224 -42.27 2.98 -0.31
CA ARG A 224 -43.19 3.96 0.26
C ARG A 224 -43.65 4.99 -0.76
N ALA A 225 -42.76 5.48 -1.63
CA ALA A 225 -43.13 6.40 -2.70
C ALA A 225 -44.09 5.73 -3.70
N LYS A 226 -43.77 4.52 -4.17
CA LYS A 226 -44.64 3.74 -5.07
C LYS A 226 -45.99 3.37 -4.45
N ALA A 227 -46.06 3.17 -3.14
CA ALA A 227 -47.31 2.88 -2.44
C ALA A 227 -48.22 4.13 -2.37
N LYS A 228 -47.63 5.32 -2.20
CA LYS A 228 -48.40 6.58 -2.23
C LYS A 228 -49.00 6.84 -3.61
N THR A 229 -48.22 6.67 -4.68
CA THR A 229 -48.70 6.86 -6.07
C THR A 229 -49.75 5.85 -6.51
N ARG A 230 -49.97 4.76 -5.77
CA ARG A 230 -51.05 3.79 -6.03
C ARG A 230 -52.34 4.09 -5.25
N LYS A 231 -52.25 5.00 -4.27
CA LYS A 231 -53.37 5.34 -3.38
C LYS A 231 -54.08 6.63 -3.82
N GLU A 232 -53.40 7.46 -4.60
CA GLU A 232 -53.99 8.52 -5.43
C GLU A 232 -54.55 7.92 -6.72
#